data_AF-A0A2J9ESS8-F1
#
_entry.id   AF-A0A2J9ESS8-F1
#
_cell.length_a   1.000
_cell.length_b   1.000
_cell.length_c   1.000
_cell.angle_alpha   90.00
_cell.angle_beta   90.00
_cell.angle_gamma   90.00
#
_symmetry.space_group_name_H-M   'P 1'
#
loop_
_entity.id
_entity.type
_entity.pdbx_description
1 polymer ?
#
loop_
_entity_poly.entity_id
_entity_poly.type
_entity_poly.pdbx_seq_one_letter_code
_entity_poly.pdbx_strand_id
1 'polypeptide(L)'
;MYLDIGGRPLDFWDLTVLEIREMIESYNRVTIQKQKEKIIESYRLSQMIANNVSMLLSKDAKPLEVWDYAPELFEKEREQVEQARLAQELKLHQERMRAFAESHNRKLKMKGE
;
A
#
# COMPACT_ATOMS: atom_id res chain seq x y z
N MET A 1 9.38 22.96 25.91
CA MET A 1 10.23 24.08 26.39
C MET A 1 11.16 24.51 25.26
N TYR A 2 11.67 25.74 25.23
CA TYR A 2 12.56 26.21 24.14
C TYR A 2 13.81 25.32 23.96
N LEU A 3 14.33 24.77 25.06
CA LEU A 3 15.46 23.85 25.03
C LEU A 3 15.12 22.51 24.34
N ASP A 4 13.89 22.02 24.49
CA ASP A 4 13.46 20.72 23.92
C ASP A 4 13.42 20.74 22.38
N ILE A 5 13.34 21.93 21.79
CA ILE A 5 13.33 22.13 20.35
C ILE A 5 14.74 22.47 19.81
N GLY A 6 15.76 22.40 20.66
CA GLY A 6 17.16 22.69 20.31
C GLY A 6 17.60 24.14 20.50
N GLY A 7 16.76 24.98 21.11
CA GLY A 7 17.12 26.37 21.43
C GLY A 7 18.21 26.45 22.50
N ARG A 8 19.05 27.48 22.45
CA ARG A 8 20.14 27.69 23.43
C ARG A 8 19.77 28.83 24.38
N PRO A 9 20.17 28.77 25.65
CA PRO A 9 19.88 29.84 26.61
C PRO A 9 20.36 31.23 26.17
N LEU A 10 21.49 31.31 25.45
CA LEU A 10 22.04 32.59 24.98
C LEU A 10 21.22 33.23 23.86
N ASP A 11 20.41 32.46 23.12
CA ASP A 11 19.57 32.99 22.06
C ASP A 11 18.49 33.95 22.61
N PHE A 12 18.24 33.96 23.94
CA PHE A 12 17.37 34.94 24.62
C PHE A 12 17.81 36.39 24.43
N TRP A 13 19.12 36.64 24.29
CA TRP A 13 19.62 37.99 24.09
C TRP A 13 19.50 38.45 22.63
N ASP A 14 19.40 37.50 21.71
CA ASP A 14 19.35 37.75 20.26
C ASP A 14 17.92 37.71 19.71
N LEU A 15 17.02 36.99 20.38
CA LEU A 15 15.62 36.79 19.96
C LEU A 15 14.65 37.41 20.95
N THR A 16 13.55 37.94 20.41
CA THR A 16 12.42 38.36 21.21
C THR A 16 11.67 37.17 21.78
N VAL A 17 10.95 37.39 22.88
CA VAL A 17 10.06 36.38 23.49
C VAL A 17 9.01 35.87 22.49
N LEU A 18 8.56 36.72 21.56
CA LEU A 18 7.59 36.34 20.53
C LEU A 18 8.21 35.38 19.52
N GLU A 19 9.42 35.64 19.03
CA GLU A 19 10.13 34.76 18.10
C GLU A 19 10.41 33.39 18.74
N ILE A 20 10.85 33.38 20.00
CA ILE A 20 11.05 32.14 20.78
C ILE A 20 9.75 31.34 20.86
N ARG A 21 8.62 32.02 21.13
CA ARG A 21 7.30 31.37 21.18
C ARG A 21 6.90 30.79 19.81
N GLU A 22 7.07 31.56 18.73
CA GLU A 22 6.72 31.12 17.37
C GLU A 22 7.54 29.90 16.94
N MET A 23 8.83 29.83 17.31
CA MET A 23 9.66 28.66 17.07
C MET A 23 9.11 27.41 17.79
N ILE A 24 8.73 27.56 19.08
CA ILE A 24 8.13 26.47 19.87
C ILE A 24 6.81 26.01 19.23
N GLU A 25 5.94 26.95 18.87
CA GLU A 25 4.66 26.63 18.25
C GLU A 25 4.84 25.95 16.89
N SER A 26 5.78 26.42 16.07
CA SER A 26 6.10 25.81 14.78
C SER A 26 6.61 24.38 14.95
N TYR A 27 7.56 24.17 15.85
CA TYR A 27 8.07 22.83 16.16
C TYR A 27 6.96 21.89 16.65
N ASN A 28 6.08 22.38 17.53
CA ASN A 28 4.96 21.60 18.04
C ASN A 28 3.98 21.21 16.90
N ARG A 29 3.65 22.14 15.99
CA ARG A 29 2.81 21.82 14.82
C ARG A 29 3.41 20.70 13.98
N VAL A 30 4.70 20.80 13.65
CA VAL A 30 5.39 19.77 12.86
C VAL A 30 5.45 18.45 13.62
N THR A 31 5.74 18.47 14.92
CA THR A 31 5.81 17.27 15.76
C THR A 31 4.47 16.56 15.86
N ILE A 32 3.38 17.31 16.05
CA ILE A 32 2.02 16.76 16.07
C ILE A 32 1.68 16.14 14.72
N GLN A 33 2.05 16.79 13.61
CA GLN A 33 1.79 16.21 12.29
C GLN A 33 2.59 14.92 12.06
N LYS A 34 3.87 14.89 12.42
CA LYS A 34 4.69 13.66 12.36
C LYS A 34 4.11 12.53 13.21
N GLN A 35 3.59 12.84 14.40
CA GLN A 35 2.93 11.84 15.25
C GLN A 35 1.66 11.30 14.60
N LYS A 36 0.84 12.17 13.99
CA LYS A 36 -0.36 11.76 13.26
C LYS A 36 -0.02 10.87 12.06
N GLU A 37 0.96 11.27 11.25
CA GLU A 37 1.46 10.50 10.11
C GLU A 37 1.89 9.10 10.56
N LYS A 38 2.72 9.02 11.61
CA LYS A 38 3.16 7.73 12.17
C LYS A 38 2.00 6.85 12.64
N ILE A 39 0.98 7.43 13.28
CA ILE A 39 -0.20 6.69 13.73
C ILE A 39 -0.98 6.17 12.52
N ILE A 40 -1.18 7.00 11.49
CA ILE A 40 -1.88 6.62 10.26
C ILE A 40 -1.13 5.49 9.54
N GLU A 41 0.18 5.59 9.41
CA GLU A 41 1.03 4.54 8.82
C GLU A 41 0.92 3.22 9.59
N SER A 42 1.05 3.28 10.92
CA SER A 42 0.95 2.10 11.80
C SER A 42 -0.44 1.45 11.73
N TYR A 43 -1.49 2.29 11.68
CA TYR A 43 -2.86 1.83 11.57
C TYR A 43 -3.12 1.15 10.22
N ARG A 44 -2.66 1.75 9.12
CA ARG A 44 -2.75 1.15 7.77
C ARG A 44 -2.02 -0.19 7.70
N LEU A 45 -0.81 -0.27 8.24
CA LEU A 45 -0.06 -1.52 8.30
C LEU A 45 -0.83 -2.60 9.07
N SER A 46 -1.42 -2.24 10.21
CA SER A 46 -2.25 -3.16 11.00
C SER A 46 -3.46 -3.68 10.19
N GLN A 47 -4.13 -2.80 9.44
CA GLN A 47 -5.24 -3.19 8.57
C GLN A 47 -4.79 -4.14 7.44
N MET A 48 -3.63 -3.90 6.83
CA MET A 48 -3.08 -4.79 5.80
C MET A 48 -2.75 -6.17 6.37
N ILE A 49 -2.15 -6.23 7.56
CA ILE A 49 -1.88 -7.49 8.25
C ILE A 49 -3.20 -8.22 8.53
N ALA A 50 -4.20 -7.53 9.08
CA ALA A 50 -5.50 -8.11 9.37
C ALA A 50 -6.20 -8.63 8.10
N ASN A 51 -6.09 -7.91 6.97
CA ASN A 51 -6.63 -8.36 5.70
C ASN A 51 -5.94 -9.63 5.18
N ASN A 52 -4.60 -9.66 5.21
CA ASN A 52 -3.84 -10.84 4.82
C ASN A 52 -4.18 -12.06 5.69
N VAL A 53 -4.34 -11.88 7.00
CA VAL A 53 -4.80 -12.94 7.89
C VAL A 53 -6.23 -13.37 7.56
N SER A 54 -7.12 -12.44 7.24
CA SER A 54 -8.50 -12.74 6.82
C SER A 54 -8.54 -13.59 5.54
N MET A 55 -7.64 -13.35 4.58
CA MET A 55 -7.52 -14.19 3.37
C MET A 55 -7.16 -15.65 3.67
N LEU A 56 -6.47 -15.92 4.79
CA LEU A 56 -6.17 -17.29 5.21
C LEU A 56 -7.37 -17.99 5.86
N LEU A 57 -8.27 -17.21 6.48
CA LEU A 57 -9.40 -17.72 7.26
C LEU A 57 -10.71 -17.77 6.47
N SER A 58 -10.87 -16.92 5.45
CA SER A 58 -12.12 -16.76 4.70
C SER A 58 -11.88 -16.80 3.20
N LYS A 59 -12.74 -17.55 2.49
CA LYS A 59 -12.67 -17.68 1.02
C LYS A 59 -13.16 -16.43 0.27
N ASP A 60 -13.92 -15.58 0.94
CA ASP A 60 -14.53 -14.38 0.34
C ASP A 60 -13.70 -13.11 0.60
N ALA A 61 -12.63 -13.20 1.37
CA ALA A 61 -11.76 -12.06 1.66
C ALA A 61 -10.96 -11.68 0.42
N LYS A 62 -11.04 -10.40 0.03
CA LYS A 62 -10.26 -9.85 -1.09
C LYS A 62 -8.96 -9.23 -0.57
N PRO A 63 -7.84 -9.37 -1.31
CA PRO A 63 -6.61 -8.67 -0.99
C PRO A 63 -6.85 -7.15 -1.06
N LEU A 64 -6.39 -6.44 -0.03
CA LEU A 64 -6.27 -4.99 -0.04
C LEU A 64 -4.95 -4.61 -0.69
N GLU A 65 -5.02 -3.78 -1.73
CA GLU A 65 -3.86 -3.33 -2.49
C GLU A 65 -3.45 -1.92 -2.11
N VAL A 66 -2.21 -1.54 -2.41
CA VAL A 66 -1.64 -0.24 -2.02
C VAL A 66 -2.42 0.93 -2.63
N TRP A 67 -2.89 0.79 -3.88
CA TRP A 67 -3.69 1.79 -4.57
C TRP A 67 -5.13 1.93 -4.03
N ASP A 68 -5.62 1.00 -3.21
CA ASP A 68 -6.92 1.19 -2.54
C ASP A 68 -6.84 2.28 -1.46
N TYR A 69 -5.64 2.55 -0.94
CA TYR A 69 -5.40 3.58 0.09
C TYR A 69 -4.93 4.91 -0.48
N ALA A 70 -4.20 4.89 -1.58
CA ALA A 70 -3.64 6.08 -2.22
C ALA A 70 -3.80 6.02 -3.74
N PRO A 71 -5.05 6.01 -4.26
CA PRO A 71 -5.32 5.77 -5.67
C PRO A 71 -4.62 6.78 -6.57
N GLU A 72 -4.64 8.06 -6.19
CA GLU A 72 -4.04 9.17 -6.94
C GLU A 72 -2.51 9.07 -7.06
N LEU A 73 -1.84 8.36 -6.14
CA LEU A 73 -0.38 8.24 -6.14
C LEU A 73 0.14 7.05 -6.96
N PHE A 74 -0.72 6.06 -7.25
CA PHE A 74 -0.32 4.78 -7.83
C PHE A 74 -1.14 4.41 -9.08
N GLU A 75 -1.71 5.38 -9.79
CA GLU A 75 -2.55 5.12 -10.96
C GLU A 75 -1.80 4.34 -12.04
N LYS A 76 -0.56 4.73 -12.35
CA LYS A 76 0.26 4.09 -13.39
C LYS A 76 0.67 2.69 -13.01
N GLU A 77 1.07 2.48 -11.76
CA GLU A 77 1.45 1.19 -11.21
C GLU A 77 0.24 0.23 -11.21
N ARG A 78 -0.93 0.73 -10.83
CA ARG A 78 -2.18 -0.03 -10.87
C ARG A 78 -2.51 -0.49 -12.29
N GLU A 79 -2.41 0.40 -13.28
CA GLU A 79 -2.64 0.04 -14.68
C GLU A 79 -1.67 -1.04 -15.15
N GLN A 80 -0.38 -0.93 -14.82
CA GLN A 80 0.62 -1.93 -15.19
C GLN A 80 0.33 -3.31 -14.57
N VAL A 81 -0.03 -3.33 -13.29
CA VAL A 81 -0.36 -4.58 -12.59
C VAL A 81 -1.62 -5.21 -13.19
N GLU A 82 -2.66 -4.43 -13.47
CA GLU A 82 -3.89 -4.97 -14.07
C GLU A 82 -3.64 -5.53 -15.47
N GLN A 83 -2.83 -4.86 -16.30
CA GLN A 83 -2.44 -5.39 -17.61
C GLN A 83 -1.65 -6.71 -17.49
N ALA A 84 -0.74 -6.81 -16.52
CA ALA A 84 0.00 -8.04 -16.26
C ALA A 84 -0.93 -9.18 -15.80
N ARG A 85 -1.92 -8.86 -14.95
CA ARG A 85 -2.94 -9.80 -14.48
C ARG A 85 -3.79 -10.33 -15.64
N LEU A 86 -4.28 -9.46 -16.50
CA LEU A 86 -5.03 -9.83 -17.71
C LEU A 86 -4.21 -10.70 -18.65
N ALA A 87 -2.94 -10.35 -18.89
CA ALA A 87 -2.05 -11.15 -19.73
C ALA A 87 -1.80 -12.55 -19.15
N GLN A 88 -1.67 -12.67 -17.83
CA GLN A 88 -1.50 -13.95 -17.15
C GLN A 88 -2.78 -14.80 -17.22
N GLU A 89 -3.95 -14.21 -16.97
CA GLU A 89 -5.24 -14.89 -17.10
C GLU A 89 -5.46 -15.40 -18.53
N LEU A 90 -5.10 -14.60 -19.55
CA LEU A 90 -5.20 -15.00 -20.95
C LEU A 90 -4.30 -16.20 -21.28
N LYS A 91 -3.05 -16.20 -20.79
CA LYS A 91 -2.13 -17.33 -20.97
C LYS A 91 -2.67 -18.62 -20.34
N LEU A 92 -3.13 -18.54 -19.09
CA LEU A 92 -3.76 -19.66 -18.38
C LEU A 92 -4.98 -20.19 -19.13
N HIS A 93 -5.80 -19.30 -19.68
CA HIS A 93 -6.96 -19.68 -20.48
C HIS A 93 -6.55 -20.41 -21.78
N GLN A 94 -5.56 -19.89 -22.50
CA GLN A 94 -5.04 -20.52 -23.72
C GLN A 94 -4.47 -21.93 -23.44
N GLU A 95 -3.74 -22.10 -22.33
CA GLU A 95 -3.23 -23.41 -21.91
C GLU A 95 -4.35 -24.39 -21.57
N ARG A 96 -5.40 -23.93 -20.87
CA ARG A 96 -6.60 -24.76 -20.58
C ARG A 96 -7.29 -25.19 -21.87
N MET A 97 -7.46 -24.29 -22.83
CA MET A 97 -8.06 -24.60 -24.13
C MET A 97 -7.22 -25.58 -24.95
N ARG A 98 -5.90 -25.43 -24.93
CA ARG A 98 -4.97 -26.37 -25.57
C ARG A 98 -5.07 -27.76 -24.94
N ALA A 99 -5.02 -27.86 -23.62
CA ALA A 99 -5.15 -29.12 -22.89
C ALA A 99 -6.51 -29.80 -23.18
N PHE A 100 -7.58 -29.02 -23.25
CA PHE A 100 -8.91 -29.50 -23.63
C PHE A 100 -8.91 -30.08 -25.05
N ALA A 101 -8.40 -29.34 -26.04
CA ALA A 101 -8.34 -29.77 -27.44
C ALA A 101 -7.49 -31.06 -27.60
N GLU A 102 -6.34 -31.14 -26.94
CA GLU A 102 -5.49 -32.33 -26.93
C GLU A 102 -6.22 -33.54 -26.33
N SER A 103 -6.93 -33.35 -25.21
CA SER A 103 -7.72 -34.42 -24.59
C SER A 103 -8.86 -34.91 -25.49
N HIS A 104 -9.53 -34.00 -26.19
CA HIS A 104 -10.62 -34.30 -27.10
C HIS A 104 -10.12 -35.07 -28.34
N ASN A 105 -9.00 -34.63 -28.92
CA ASN A 105 -8.37 -35.28 -30.06
C ASN A 105 -7.88 -36.69 -29.73
N ARG A 106 -7.33 -36.92 -28.53
CA ARG A 106 -6.95 -38.26 -28.06
C ARG A 106 -8.16 -39.20 -27.99
N LYS A 107 -9.29 -38.73 -27.47
CA LYS A 107 -10.54 -39.52 -27.39
C LYS A 107 -11.13 -39.86 -28.76
N LEU A 108 -11.01 -38.95 -29.73
CA LEU A 108 -11.44 -39.22 -31.11
C LEU A 108 -10.57 -40.27 -31.79
N LYS A 109 -9.24 -40.18 -31.62
CA LYS A 109 -8.30 -41.18 -32.17
C LYS A 109 -8.56 -42.59 -31.63
N MET A 110 -8.86 -42.73 -30.34
CA MET A 110 -9.17 -44.03 -29.71
C MET A 110 -10.53 -44.64 -30.10
N LYS A 111 -11.44 -43.87 -30.73
CA LYS A 111 -12.75 -44.36 -31.19
C LYS A 111 -12.76 -44.76 -32.67
N GLY A 112 -11.68 -44.47 -33.40
CA GLY A 112 -11.52 -44.77 -34.82
C GLY A 112 -10.71 -46.04 -35.12
N GLU A 113 -10.26 -46.75 -34.09
CA GLU A 113 -9.71 -48.12 -34.12
C GLU A 113 -10.79 -49.11 -33.65
#